data_AF-A0A8T1S198-F1
#
_entry.id   AF-A0A8T1S198-F1
#
_cell.length_a   1.000
_cell.length_b   1.000
_cell.length_c   1.000
_cell.angle_alpha   90.00
_cell.angle_beta   90.00
_cell.angle_gamma   90.00
#
_symmetry.space_group_name_H-M   'P 1'
#
loop_
_entity.id
_entity.type
_entity.pdbx_description
1 polymer ?
#
loop_
_entity_poly.entity_id
_entity_poly.type
_entity_poly.pdbx_seq_one_letter_code
_entity_poly.pdbx_strand_id
1 'polypeptide(L)'
;MAELASHHGWLQKVDEEGRQLSREKPQFGAVVSQRLTELHQLWDKLQSMTEEKAQHLFDANHSDLYAQSFSDLDKWIGEMETQLQSDEQGTDLTSTNRLLTKLMRLDEQVITQKREMEELLSQAPPPKGDMHEADSKQQS
;
A
#
# COMPACT_ATOMS: atom_id res chain seq x y z
N MET A 1 12.28 -6.22 0.43
CA MET A 1 12.73 -6.94 1.65
C MET A 1 14.18 -7.45 1.59
N ALA A 2 14.77 -7.69 0.42
CA ALA A 2 16.15 -8.21 0.32
C ALA A 2 17.24 -7.20 0.78
N GLU A 3 17.03 -5.91 0.55
CA GLU A 3 18.00 -4.86 0.89
C GLU A 3 18.14 -4.63 2.40
N LEU A 4 17.03 -4.61 3.16
CA LEU A 4 17.06 -4.48 4.62
C LEU A 4 17.73 -5.68 5.30
N ALA A 5 17.48 -6.90 4.82
CA ALA A 5 18.11 -8.11 5.35
C ALA A 5 19.63 -8.13 5.12
N SER A 6 20.08 -7.65 3.96
CA SER A 6 21.50 -7.51 3.65
C SER A 6 22.19 -6.47 4.53
N HIS A 7 21.52 -5.33 4.77
CA HIS A 7 22.06 -4.29 5.64
C HIS A 7 22.12 -4.69 7.12
N HIS A 8 21.19 -5.52 7.60
CA HIS A 8 21.25 -6.06 8.96
C HIS A 8 22.49 -6.94 9.18
N GLY A 9 22.87 -7.75 8.18
CA GLY A 9 24.11 -8.53 8.22
C GLY A 9 25.38 -7.68 8.23
N TRP A 10 25.36 -6.52 7.56
CA TRP A 10 26.44 -5.55 7.61
C TRP A 10 26.58 -4.93 9.01
N LEU A 11 25.47 -4.52 9.63
CA LEU A 11 25.48 -3.95 10.98
C LEU A 11 26.04 -4.93 12.02
N GLN A 12 25.64 -6.21 11.94
CA GLN A 12 26.19 -7.27 12.79
C GLN A 12 27.71 -7.45 12.62
N LYS A 13 28.21 -7.32 11.39
CA LYS A 13 29.64 -7.41 11.10
C LYS A 13 30.41 -6.23 11.69
N VAL A 14 29.89 -5.00 11.54
CA VAL A 14 30.49 -3.78 12.11
C VAL A 14 30.51 -3.85 13.64
N ASP A 15 29.44 -4.38 14.23
CA ASP A 15 29.36 -4.63 15.67
C ASP A 15 30.43 -5.62 16.16
N GLU A 16 30.67 -6.68 15.41
CA GLU A 16 31.69 -7.67 15.76
C GLU A 16 33.10 -7.10 15.66
N GLU A 17 33.40 -6.39 14.57
CA GLU A 17 34.68 -5.71 14.36
C GLU A 17 34.93 -4.64 15.44
N GLY A 18 33.90 -3.88 15.82
CA GLY A 18 33.98 -2.88 16.88
C GLY A 18 34.21 -3.51 18.26
N ARG A 19 33.52 -4.61 18.58
CA ARG A 19 33.78 -5.36 19.82
C ARG A 19 35.20 -5.93 19.86
N GLN A 20 35.71 -6.45 18.75
CA GLN A 20 37.08 -6.95 18.66
C GLN A 20 38.11 -5.84 18.86
N LEU A 21 37.94 -4.69 18.19
CA LEU A 21 38.83 -3.53 18.34
C LEU A 21 38.87 -3.01 19.79
N SER A 22 37.72 -3.03 20.48
CA SER A 22 37.62 -2.63 21.88
C SER A 22 38.37 -3.60 22.83
N ARG A 23 38.44 -4.89 22.48
CA ARG A 23 39.23 -5.90 23.22
C ARG A 23 40.74 -5.78 22.96
N GLU A 24 41.14 -5.53 21.71
CA GLU A 24 42.55 -5.42 21.31
C GLU A 24 43.19 -4.09 21.74
N LYS A 25 42.39 -3.02 21.79
CA LYS A 25 42.83 -1.67 22.14
C LYS A 25 41.87 -1.02 23.14
N PRO A 26 41.91 -1.44 24.42
CA PRO A 26 40.99 -0.92 25.45
C PRO A 26 41.08 0.59 25.65
N GLN A 27 42.20 1.24 25.31
CA GLN A 27 42.34 2.69 25.34
C GLN A 27 41.39 3.44 24.40
N PHE A 28 40.87 2.77 23.37
CA PHE A 28 39.89 3.34 22.43
C PHE A 28 38.47 2.81 22.66
N GLY A 29 38.26 1.92 23.63
CA GLY A 29 36.99 1.22 23.81
C GLY A 29 35.79 2.16 24.06
N ALA A 30 36.01 3.26 24.79
CA ALA A 30 34.98 4.28 25.00
C ALA A 30 34.55 4.96 23.69
N VAL A 31 35.51 5.30 22.83
CA VAL A 31 35.26 5.91 21.51
C VAL A 31 34.55 4.93 20.58
N VAL A 32 35.00 3.67 20.55
CA VAL A 32 34.37 2.63 19.73
C VAL A 32 32.93 2.38 20.17
N SER A 33 32.69 2.26 21.48
CA SER A 33 31.33 2.08 22.01
C SER A 33 30.43 3.25 21.64
N GLN A 34 30.90 4.49 21.76
CA GLN A 34 30.13 5.67 21.41
C GLN A 34 29.74 5.66 19.92
N ARG A 35 30.70 5.32 19.03
CA ARG A 35 30.44 5.25 17.59
C ARG A 35 29.47 4.15 17.20
N LEU A 36 29.54 2.99 17.84
CA LEU A 36 28.57 1.91 17.63
C LEU A 36 27.17 2.35 18.07
N THR A 37 27.04 2.98 19.25
CA THR A 37 25.74 3.51 19.71
C THR A 37 25.16 4.56 18.76
N GLU A 38 25.97 5.51 18.28
CA GLU A 38 25.55 6.48 17.27
C GLU A 38 25.09 5.79 15.97
N LEU A 39 25.81 4.75 15.55
CA LEU A 39 25.46 3.97 14.35
C LEU A 39 24.12 3.25 14.51
N HIS A 40 23.86 2.59 15.65
CA HIS A 40 22.58 1.95 15.92
C HIS A 40 21.43 2.96 15.93
N GLN A 41 21.62 4.14 16.54
CA GLN A 41 20.59 5.19 16.53
C GLN A 41 20.26 5.68 15.12
N LEU A 42 21.28 5.88 14.28
CA LEU A 42 21.09 6.25 12.88
C LEU A 42 20.41 5.14 12.09
N TRP A 43 20.75 3.88 12.38
CA TRP A 43 20.14 2.71 11.78
C TRP A 43 18.65 2.62 12.12
N ASP A 44 18.29 2.72 13.40
CA ASP A 44 16.89 2.67 13.86
C ASP A 44 16.07 3.80 13.23
N LYS A 45 16.65 5.01 13.16
CA LYS A 45 16.02 6.14 12.47
C LYS A 45 15.81 5.88 10.98
N LEU A 46 16.81 5.33 10.29
CA LEU A 46 16.70 4.99 8.88
C LEU A 46 15.62 3.93 8.65
N GLN A 47 15.58 2.90 9.48
CA GLN A 47 14.57 1.84 9.41
C GLN A 47 13.17 2.43 9.58
N SER A 48 12.95 3.23 10.62
CA SER A 48 11.68 3.90 10.87
C SER A 48 11.25 4.79 9.70
N MET A 49 12.15 5.64 9.19
CA MET A 49 11.84 6.49 8.02
C MET A 49 11.56 5.68 6.76
N THR A 50 12.23 4.54 6.58
CA THR A 50 12.02 3.68 5.41
C THR A 50 10.67 2.96 5.49
N GLU A 51 10.30 2.47 6.67
CA GLU A 51 8.99 1.87 6.94
C GLU A 51 7.87 2.89 6.76
N GLU A 52 8.02 4.09 7.31
CA GLU A 52 7.09 5.21 7.12
C GLU A 52 6.95 5.54 5.62
N LYS A 53 8.06 5.76 4.91
CA LYS A 53 8.02 6.05 3.48
C LYS A 53 7.36 4.92 2.67
N ALA A 54 7.63 3.66 3.01
CA ALA A 54 7.00 2.52 2.36
C ALA A 54 5.48 2.51 2.57
N GLN A 55 5.03 2.81 3.80
CA GLN A 55 3.61 2.95 4.11
C GLN A 55 2.97 4.09 3.33
N HIS A 56 3.56 5.28 3.35
CA HIS A 56 3.02 6.44 2.61
C HIS A 56 2.94 6.18 1.10
N LEU A 57 3.94 5.51 0.52
CA LEU A 57 3.91 5.12 -0.90
C LEU A 57 2.82 4.09 -1.18
N PHE A 58 2.63 3.13 -0.29
CA PHE A 58 1.56 2.15 -0.37
C PHE A 58 0.19 2.84 -0.34
N ASP A 59 -0.04 3.70 0.65
CA ASP A 59 -1.32 4.42 0.82
C ASP A 59 -1.62 5.32 -0.39
N ALA A 60 -0.62 6.05 -0.89
CA ALA A 60 -0.77 6.90 -2.07
C ALA A 60 -1.08 6.07 -3.33
N ASN A 61 -0.34 4.97 -3.55
CA ASN A 61 -0.55 4.10 -4.70
C ASN A 61 -1.96 3.47 -4.68
N HIS A 62 -2.41 3.02 -3.51
CA HIS A 62 -3.75 2.46 -3.36
C HIS A 62 -4.84 3.52 -3.56
N SER A 63 -4.67 4.73 -3.02
CA SER A 63 -5.61 5.83 -3.23
C SER A 63 -5.78 6.16 -4.72
N ASP A 64 -4.68 6.25 -5.47
CA ASP A 64 -4.71 6.52 -6.91
C ASP A 64 -5.39 5.38 -7.68
N LEU A 65 -5.08 4.12 -7.32
CA LEU A 65 -5.68 2.94 -7.94
C LEU A 65 -7.20 2.91 -7.72
N TYR A 66 -7.67 3.19 -6.51
CA TYR A 66 -9.10 3.29 -6.23
C TYR A 66 -9.75 4.41 -7.02
N ALA A 67 -9.16 5.61 -7.03
CA ALA A 67 -9.69 6.74 -7.78
C ALA A 67 -9.81 6.42 -9.28
N GLN A 68 -8.82 5.74 -9.85
CA GLN A 68 -8.86 5.28 -11.23
C GLN A 68 -9.95 4.23 -11.45
N SER A 69 -10.04 3.20 -10.60
CA SER A 69 -11.08 2.17 -10.71
C SER A 69 -12.50 2.74 -10.58
N PHE A 70 -12.72 3.72 -9.70
CA PHE A 70 -14.00 4.42 -9.61
C PHE A 70 -14.30 5.24 -10.87
N SER A 71 -13.32 5.98 -11.39
CA SER A 71 -13.49 6.74 -12.64
C SER A 71 -13.80 5.83 -13.83
N ASP A 72 -13.13 4.67 -13.92
CA ASP A 72 -13.36 3.70 -14.98
C ASP A 72 -14.76 3.08 -14.85
N LEU A 73 -15.20 2.79 -13.62
CA LEU A 73 -16.55 2.31 -13.33
C LEU A 73 -17.63 3.35 -13.69
N ASP A 74 -17.46 4.61 -13.28
CA ASP A 74 -18.40 5.69 -13.62
C ASP A 74 -18.52 5.87 -15.13
N LYS A 75 -17.39 5.82 -15.84
CA LYS A 75 -17.38 5.90 -17.30
C LYS A 75 -18.11 4.70 -17.92
N TRP A 76 -17.83 3.49 -17.43
CA TRP A 76 -18.50 2.28 -17.90
C TRP A 76 -20.02 2.35 -17.67
N ILE A 77 -20.46 2.80 -16.50
CA ILE A 77 -21.88 3.01 -16.20
C ILE A 77 -22.48 4.04 -17.16
N GLY A 78 -21.84 5.18 -17.39
CA GLY A 78 -22.33 6.20 -18.32
C GLY A 78 -22.41 5.71 -19.77
N GLU A 79 -21.43 4.93 -20.21
CA GLU A 79 -21.48 4.25 -21.52
C GLU A 79 -22.67 3.27 -21.60
N MET A 80 -22.97 2.56 -20.50
CA MET A 80 -24.10 1.66 -20.43
C MET A 80 -25.43 2.40 -20.45
N GLU A 81 -25.60 3.46 -19.66
CA GLU A 81 -26.81 4.29 -19.66
C GLU A 81 -27.09 4.86 -21.06
N THR A 82 -26.06 5.36 -21.73
CA THR A 82 -26.15 5.86 -23.11
C THR A 82 -26.57 4.74 -24.08
N GLN A 83 -25.99 3.55 -23.93
CA GLN A 83 -26.34 2.39 -24.75
C GLN A 83 -27.77 1.90 -24.52
N LEU A 84 -28.26 1.92 -23.28
CA LEU A 84 -29.64 1.56 -22.96
C LEU A 84 -30.63 2.61 -23.50
N GLN A 85 -30.34 3.90 -23.35
CA GLN A 85 -31.16 4.99 -23.89
C GLN A 85 -31.24 4.99 -25.42
N SER A 86 -30.17 4.56 -26.10
CA SER A 86 -30.14 4.46 -27.57
C SER A 86 -31.01 3.34 -28.16
N ASP A 87 -31.43 2.37 -27.34
CA ASP A 87 -32.22 1.19 -27.76
C ASP A 87 -33.74 1.37 -27.49
N GLU A 88 -34.20 2.58 -27.16
CA GLU A 88 -35.62 2.93 -27.02
C GLU A 88 -36.34 2.93 -28.39
N GLN A 89 -36.72 1.75 -28.86
CA GLN A 89 -38.10 1.39 -29.26
C GLN A 89 -38.11 -0.05 -29.80
N GLY A 90 -38.43 -0.99 -28.91
CA GLY A 90 -38.70 -2.38 -29.27
C GLY A 90 -40.03 -2.50 -30.02
N THR A 91 -39.97 -2.55 -31.35
CA THR A 91 -41.15 -2.81 -32.19
C THR A 91 -41.31 -4.29 -32.57
N ASP A 92 -40.34 -5.16 -32.26
CA ASP A 92 -40.37 -6.58 -32.62
C ASP A 92 -39.66 -7.53 -31.62
N LEU A 93 -39.95 -8.84 -31.71
CA LEU A 93 -39.34 -9.85 -30.82
C LEU A 93 -37.80 -9.88 -30.91
N THR A 94 -37.26 -9.53 -32.07
CA THR A 94 -35.83 -9.55 -32.36
C THR A 94 -35.09 -8.48 -31.55
N SER A 95 -35.62 -7.26 -31.48
CA SER A 95 -35.07 -6.18 -30.65
C SER A 95 -35.14 -6.52 -29.17
N THR A 96 -36.23 -7.11 -28.68
CA THR A 96 -36.36 -7.57 -27.29
C THR A 96 -35.34 -8.67 -26.95
N ASN A 97 -35.12 -9.64 -27.84
CA ASN A 97 -34.14 -10.71 -27.61
C ASN A 97 -32.68 -10.18 -27.64
N ARG A 98 -32.41 -9.18 -28.50
CA ARG A 98 -31.13 -8.45 -28.52
C ARG A 98 -30.88 -7.71 -27.21
N LEU A 99 -31.89 -7.02 -26.68
CA LEU A 99 -31.86 -6.36 -25.37
C LEU A 99 -31.59 -7.36 -24.24
N LEU A 100 -32.27 -8.50 -24.24
CA LEU A 100 -32.05 -9.56 -23.24
C LEU A 100 -30.62 -10.11 -23.26
N THR A 101 -30.09 -10.42 -24.46
CA THR A 101 -28.71 -10.91 -24.61
C THR A 101 -27.69 -9.89 -24.11
N LYS A 102 -27.94 -8.60 -24.35
CA LYS A 102 -27.10 -7.51 -23.89
C LYS A 102 -27.16 -7.36 -22.36
N LEU A 103 -28.34 -7.48 -21.76
CA LEU A 103 -28.52 -7.50 -20.30
C LEU A 103 -27.79 -8.67 -19.63
N MET A 104 -27.82 -9.87 -20.23
CA MET A 104 -27.07 -11.02 -19.71
C MET A 104 -25.54 -10.78 -19.74
N ARG A 105 -25.03 -10.23 -20.85
CA ARG A 105 -23.61 -9.85 -20.95
C ARG A 105 -23.24 -8.74 -19.98
N LEU A 106 -24.18 -7.85 -19.66
CA LEU A 106 -23.98 -6.79 -18.67
C LEU A 106 -23.85 -7.36 -17.26
N ASP A 107 -24.71 -8.29 -16.90
CA ASP A 107 -24.67 -8.96 -15.61
C ASP A 107 -23.31 -9.66 -15.36
N GLU A 108 -22.80 -10.37 -16.38
CA GLU A 108 -21.46 -10.99 -16.33
C GLU A 108 -20.33 -9.96 -16.11
N GLN A 109 -20.43 -8.79 -16.75
CA GLN A 109 -19.44 -7.72 -16.59
C GLN A 109 -19.50 -7.10 -15.19
N VAL A 110 -20.70 -6.85 -14.66
CA VAL A 110 -20.87 -6.37 -13.27
C VAL A 110 -20.25 -7.33 -12.27
N ILE A 111 -20.48 -8.64 -12.45
CA ILE A 111 -19.91 -9.67 -11.56
C ILE A 111 -18.38 -9.64 -11.61
N THR A 112 -17.80 -9.47 -12.79
CA THR A 112 -16.34 -9.40 -12.96
C THR A 112 -15.77 -8.15 -12.30
N GLN A 113 -16.35 -6.98 -12.58
CA GLN A 113 -15.91 -5.71 -12.01
C GLN A 113 -16.05 -5.68 -10.48
N LYS A 114 -17.14 -6.23 -9.94
CA LYS A 114 -17.33 -6.39 -8.50
C LYS A 114 -16.22 -7.23 -7.87
N ARG A 115 -15.86 -8.36 -8.49
CA ARG A 115 -14.78 -9.23 -8.00
C ARG A 115 -13.44 -8.52 -8.02
N GLU A 116 -13.13 -7.78 -9.09
CA GLU A 116 -11.90 -6.99 -9.20
C GLU A 116 -11.82 -5.95 -8.08
N MET A 117 -12.91 -5.24 -7.80
CA MET A 117 -12.97 -4.29 -6.67
C MET A 117 -12.83 -4.98 -5.30
N GLU A 118 -13.50 -6.11 -5.07
CA GLU A 118 -13.38 -6.87 -3.82
C GLU A 118 -11.94 -7.39 -3.59
N GLU A 119 -11.25 -7.80 -4.66
CA GLU A 119 -9.85 -8.20 -4.61
C GLU A 119 -8.93 -7.01 -4.27
N LEU A 120 -9.17 -5.84 -4.88
CA LEU A 120 -8.45 -4.61 -4.55
C LEU A 120 -8.67 -4.16 -3.10
N LEU A 121 -9.87 -4.39 -2.54
CA LEU A 121 -10.17 -4.10 -1.13
C LEU A 121 -9.55 -5.12 -0.18
N SER A 122 -9.46 -6.39 -0.57
CA SER A 122 -8.82 -7.46 0.21
C SER A 122 -7.31 -7.23 0.41
N GLN A 123 -6.67 -6.60 -0.58
CA GLN A 123 -5.24 -6.25 -0.52
C GLN A 123 -4.97 -4.98 0.31
N ALA A 124 -6.01 -4.26 0.76
CA ALA A 124 -5.84 -3.10 1.62
C ALA A 124 -5.48 -3.53 3.06
N PRO A 125 -4.45 -2.94 3.68
CA PRO A 125 -4.17 -3.12 5.09
C PRO A 125 -5.35 -2.57 5.90
N PRO A 126 -5.62 -3.13 7.10
CA PRO A 126 -6.70 -2.65 7.95
C PRO A 126 -6.50 -1.17 8.25
N PRO A 127 -7.57 -0.35 8.24
CA PRO A 127 -7.47 1.07 8.54
C PRO A 127 -6.85 1.22 9.93
N LYS A 128 -5.65 1.80 10.01
CA LYS A 128 -5.09 2.23 11.28
C LYS A 128 -5.94 3.42 11.73
N GLY A 129 -6.80 3.18 12.72
CA GLY A 129 -7.47 4.27 13.43
C GLY A 129 -6.43 5.29 13.87
N ASP A 130 -6.74 6.56 13.66
CA ASP A 130 -5.89 7.73 13.91
C ASP A 130 -5.14 7.61 15.24
N MET A 131 -3.91 7.09 15.23
CA MET A 131 -3.01 7.11 16.39
C MET A 131 -2.20 8.42 16.40
N HIS A 132 -2.90 9.54 16.28
CA HIS A 132 -2.31 10.87 16.40
C HIS A 132 -3.11 11.75 17.37
N GLU A 133 -3.52 11.20 18.53
CA GLU A 133 -4.02 12.02 19.63
C GLU A 133 -3.89 11.34 21.00
N ALA A 134 -2.66 11.10 21.49
CA ALA A 134 -2.47 10.66 22.87
C ALA A 134 -1.13 11.09 23.52
N ASP A 135 -0.54 12.22 23.11
CA ASP A 135 0.65 12.77 23.78
C ASP A 135 0.50 14.28 24.10
N SER A 136 -0.65 14.66 24.67
CA SER A 136 -0.87 16.02 25.18
C SER A 136 -1.61 16.11 26.52
N LYS A 137 -1.72 14.99 27.25
CA LYS A 137 -2.26 15.01 28.62
C LYS A 137 -1.28 14.39 29.62
N GLN A 138 -0.08 14.97 29.71
CA GLN A 138 0.76 14.78 30.89
C GLN A 138 1.67 15.98 31.15
N GLN A 139 1.09 17.18 31.18
CA GLN A 139 1.71 18.31 31.87
C GLN A 139 0.66 19.34 32.32
N SER A 140 0.05 19.11 33.48
CA SER A 140 -0.52 20.12 34.38
C SER A 140 -0.54 19.56 35.79
#